data_AF-A0A517WN64-F1
#
_entry.id   AF-A0A517WN64-F1
#
_cell.length_a   1.000
_cell.length_b   1.000
_cell.length_c   1.000
_cell.angle_alpha   90.00
_cell.angle_beta   90.00
_cell.angle_gamma   90.00
#
_symmetry.space_group_name_H-M   'P 1'
#
loop_
_entity.id
_entity.type
_entity.pdbx_description
1 polymer ?
#
loop_
_entity_poly.entity_id
_entity_poly.type
_entity_poly.pdbx_seq_one_letter_code
_entity_poly.pdbx_strand_id
1 'polypeptide(L)'
;MVVRFFTFLVIVIISFIHCEWASAADNYSFPASYYLPGDAFFHTVITEKTLKKLEENPDYAFEYNRSHWNYTFPGYYSLSLGKQNRKLAKQIKKAYEEVRYSMRLLRLKVRGKSPNSISGKSSEEKTEFVEINGPDLFFYNEDYDWKKMQFAIKYNEHWHQELMKFGYPNGDYAPFVKTPEAIIQSWRFSTVVPPLSVQLPDVPIIKHRAVDAPMIAKGRLRAIMLPDNKYKRYYKRKNYLHLIEITNEGYFTYHASEGEWRQSGVKLDNK
;
A
#
# COMPACT_ATOMS: atom_id res chain seq x y z
N MET A 1 58.24 -31.01 11.46
CA MET A 1 57.93 -30.20 10.26
C MET A 1 56.51 -30.42 9.73
N VAL A 2 55.92 -31.61 9.92
CA VAL A 2 54.57 -31.97 9.43
C VAL A 2 53.41 -31.26 10.18
N VAL A 3 53.56 -30.98 11.47
CA VAL A 3 52.48 -30.39 12.30
C VAL A 3 52.14 -28.94 11.92
N ARG A 4 53.12 -28.15 11.47
CA ARG A 4 52.91 -26.74 11.08
C ARG A 4 52.17 -26.59 9.74
N PHE A 5 52.24 -27.60 8.87
CA PHE A 5 51.54 -27.59 7.58
C PHE A 5 50.04 -27.85 7.74
N PHE A 6 49.67 -28.74 8.68
CA PHE A 6 48.27 -29.06 8.98
C PHE A 6 47.52 -27.88 9.62
N THR A 7 48.18 -27.11 10.49
CA THR A 7 47.54 -25.94 11.13
C THR A 7 47.26 -24.82 10.13
N PHE A 8 48.16 -24.61 9.16
CA PHE A 8 47.99 -23.58 8.13
C PHE A 8 46.86 -23.95 7.15
N LEU A 9 46.74 -25.23 6.78
CA LEU A 9 45.67 -25.71 5.90
C LEU A 9 44.27 -25.57 6.54
N VAL A 10 44.16 -25.87 7.84
CA VAL A 10 42.88 -25.74 8.58
C VAL A 10 42.47 -24.28 8.71
N ILE A 11 43.40 -23.36 8.95
CA ILE A 11 43.09 -21.92 9.02
C ILE A 11 42.61 -21.39 7.67
N VAL A 12 43.26 -21.77 6.56
CA VAL A 12 42.85 -21.35 5.21
C VAL A 12 41.46 -21.89 4.86
N ILE A 13 41.15 -23.15 5.18
CA ILE A 13 39.82 -23.74 4.95
C ILE A 13 38.75 -23.04 5.81
N ILE A 14 39.03 -22.73 7.08
CA ILE A 14 38.10 -21.96 7.92
C ILE A 14 37.89 -20.54 7.37
N SER A 15 38.93 -19.90 6.81
CA SER A 15 38.83 -18.60 6.16
C SER A 15 37.97 -18.63 4.89
N PHE A 16 38.06 -19.69 4.07
CA PHE A 16 37.17 -19.87 2.91
C PHE A 16 35.71 -20.14 3.32
N ILE A 17 35.48 -20.94 4.37
CA ILE A 17 34.13 -21.21 4.90
C ILE A 17 33.49 -19.94 5.50
N HIS A 18 34.28 -19.05 6.11
CA HIS A 18 33.78 -17.76 6.61
C HIS A 18 33.60 -16.70 5.50
N CYS A 19 34.29 -16.83 4.35
CA CYS A 19 34.13 -15.91 3.23
C CYS A 19 32.84 -16.18 2.43
N GLU A 20 32.40 -17.43 2.36
CA GLU A 20 31.11 -17.78 1.74
C GLU A 20 29.90 -17.35 2.58
N TRP A 21 30.01 -17.34 3.91
CA TRP A 21 28.95 -16.83 4.79
C TRP A 21 28.84 -15.30 4.80
N ALA A 22 29.91 -14.59 4.45
CA ALA A 22 29.88 -13.13 4.28
C ALA A 22 29.35 -12.68 2.91
N SER A 23 29.26 -13.59 1.93
CA SER A 23 28.80 -13.25 0.57
C SER A 23 27.30 -13.51 0.34
N ALA A 24 26.59 -14.06 1.32
CA ALA A 24 25.14 -14.31 1.25
C ALA A 24 24.28 -13.33 2.08
N ALA A 25 24.91 -12.42 2.85
CA ALA A 25 24.23 -11.55 3.80
C ALA A 25 24.12 -10.07 3.39
N ASP A 26 24.74 -9.64 2.29
CA ASP A 26 24.75 -8.23 1.86
C ASP A 26 24.05 -8.03 0.50
N ASN A 27 22.78 -8.43 0.41
CA ASN A 27 21.88 -7.75 -0.51
C ASN A 27 21.10 -6.72 0.30
N TYR A 28 21.28 -5.43 -0.02
CA TYR A 28 20.33 -4.40 0.36
C TYR A 28 18.95 -4.79 -0.18
N SER A 29 18.18 -5.54 0.60
CA SER A 29 16.77 -5.84 0.32
C SER A 29 16.01 -4.53 0.34
N PHE A 30 15.80 -3.92 -0.82
CA PHE A 30 14.96 -2.73 -0.97
C PHE A 30 13.50 -3.16 -0.77
N PRO A 31 12.93 -3.09 0.44
CA PRO A 31 11.81 -3.95 0.82
C PRO A 31 10.46 -3.28 0.57
N ALA A 32 10.43 -2.27 -0.29
CA ALA A 32 9.26 -1.46 -0.56
C ALA A 32 9.11 -1.24 -2.07
N SER A 33 8.23 -2.03 -2.67
CA SER A 33 7.65 -1.68 -3.97
C SER A 33 6.38 -0.87 -3.76
N TYR A 34 6.17 0.08 -4.67
CA TYR A 34 4.87 0.67 -4.95
C TYR A 34 3.93 -0.39 -5.55
N TYR A 35 2.87 0.03 -6.26
CA TYR A 35 2.07 -0.91 -7.02
C TYR A 35 2.91 -1.53 -8.14
N LEU A 36 2.92 -2.86 -8.23
CA LEU A 36 3.48 -3.57 -9.38
C LEU A 36 2.33 -4.12 -10.22
N PRO A 37 2.42 -4.09 -11.56
CA PRO A 37 1.48 -4.82 -12.41
C PRO A 37 1.40 -6.28 -11.95
N GLY A 38 0.18 -6.79 -11.80
CA GLY A 38 -0.07 -8.09 -11.18
C GLY A 38 -0.57 -8.01 -9.73
N ASP A 39 -0.35 -6.89 -9.02
CA ASP A 39 -0.91 -6.70 -7.68
C ASP A 39 -2.45 -6.62 -7.74
N ALA A 40 -3.11 -7.36 -6.85
CA ALA A 40 -4.56 -7.44 -6.74
C ALA A 40 -5.22 -6.15 -6.21
N PHE A 41 -4.44 -5.24 -5.62
CA PHE A 41 -4.94 -4.00 -5.06
C PHE A 41 -3.98 -2.84 -5.17
N PHE A 42 -4.53 -1.63 -5.09
CA PHE A 42 -3.78 -0.40 -4.88
C PHE A 42 -4.11 0.16 -3.49
N HIS A 43 -3.09 0.55 -2.72
CA HIS A 43 -3.28 1.08 -1.36
C HIS A 43 -2.94 2.56 -1.29
N THR A 44 -3.76 3.31 -0.58
CA THR A 44 -3.56 4.73 -0.30
C THR A 44 -4.03 5.05 1.13
N VAL A 45 -3.76 6.27 1.57
CA VAL A 45 -4.34 6.82 2.80
C VAL A 45 -5.15 8.05 2.44
N ILE A 46 -6.38 8.08 2.94
CA ILE A 46 -7.30 9.19 2.68
C ILE A 46 -7.12 10.26 3.75
N THR A 47 -7.06 11.50 3.30
CA THR A 47 -7.05 12.69 4.15
C THR A 47 -8.09 13.67 3.65
N GLU A 48 -8.47 14.62 4.50
CA GLU A 48 -9.37 15.71 4.09
C GLU A 48 -8.79 16.50 2.90
N LYS A 49 -7.47 16.68 2.88
CA LYS A 49 -6.75 17.31 1.75
C LYS A 49 -6.93 16.53 0.45
N THR A 50 -6.81 15.20 0.49
CA THR A 50 -7.03 14.35 -0.69
C THR A 50 -8.47 14.47 -1.20
N LEU A 51 -9.44 14.51 -0.28
CA LEU A 51 -10.86 14.65 -0.64
C LEU A 51 -11.18 16.01 -1.26
N LYS A 52 -10.62 17.10 -0.73
CA LYS A 52 -10.76 18.44 -1.34
C LYS A 52 -10.23 18.48 -2.77
N LYS A 53 -9.07 17.87 -3.02
CA LYS A 53 -8.51 17.76 -4.37
C LYS A 53 -9.40 16.95 -5.32
N LEU A 54 -10.06 15.91 -4.82
CA LEU A 54 -11.03 15.12 -5.60
C LEU A 54 -12.32 15.88 -5.90
N GLU A 55 -12.74 16.79 -5.02
CA GLU A 55 -13.88 17.68 -5.26
C GLU A 55 -13.58 18.70 -6.35
N GLU A 56 -12.38 19.29 -6.31
CA GLU A 56 -11.90 20.24 -7.32
C GLU A 56 -11.61 19.55 -8.66
N ASN A 57 -11.06 18.34 -8.61
CA ASN A 57 -10.74 17.52 -9.78
C ASN A 57 -11.17 16.07 -9.56
N PRO A 58 -12.32 15.65 -10.11
CA PRO A 58 -12.82 14.27 -9.98
C PRO A 58 -11.87 13.19 -10.50
N ASP A 59 -10.91 13.55 -11.36
CA ASP A 59 -9.93 12.64 -11.94
C ASP A 59 -8.56 12.70 -11.20
N TYR A 60 -8.49 13.43 -10.07
CA TYR A 60 -7.30 13.50 -9.20
C TYR A 60 -6.83 12.11 -8.78
N ALA A 61 -5.53 11.86 -8.93
CA ALA A 61 -4.95 10.55 -8.66
C ALA A 61 -4.63 10.35 -7.17
N PHE A 62 -4.94 9.16 -6.67
CA PHE A 62 -4.55 8.72 -5.34
C PHE A 62 -3.08 8.30 -5.35
N GLU A 63 -2.35 8.76 -4.35
CA GLU A 63 -0.94 8.43 -4.16
C GLU A 63 -0.81 7.15 -3.32
N TYR A 64 0.09 6.26 -3.73
CA TYR A 64 0.35 5.02 -3.03
C TYR A 64 1.06 5.30 -1.70
N ASN A 65 0.54 4.80 -0.58
CA ASN A 65 1.09 5.13 0.74
C ASN A 65 1.63 3.92 1.50
N ARG A 66 2.90 3.55 1.30
CA ARG A 66 3.49 2.42 2.04
C ARG A 66 4.64 2.81 2.97
N SER A 67 5.19 4.00 2.80
CA SER A 67 6.17 4.68 3.64
C SER A 67 6.41 6.05 3.00
N HIS A 68 7.14 6.93 3.68
CA HIS A 68 7.59 8.22 3.14
C HIS A 68 8.00 8.10 1.67
N TRP A 69 7.55 9.06 0.83
CA TRP A 69 7.90 9.12 -0.58
C TRP A 69 9.38 8.85 -0.77
N ASN A 70 9.71 7.78 -1.49
CA ASN A 70 11.07 7.48 -1.88
C ASN A 70 11.09 7.19 -3.37
N TYR A 71 11.73 8.09 -4.11
CA TYR A 71 11.84 7.98 -5.56
C TYR A 71 12.55 6.71 -6.01
N THR A 72 13.31 6.05 -5.13
CA THR A 72 14.04 4.82 -5.46
C THR A 72 13.19 3.56 -5.36
N PHE A 73 11.93 3.63 -4.93
CA PHE A 73 11.09 2.45 -4.86
C PHE A 73 10.53 2.06 -6.23
N PRO A 74 10.61 0.79 -6.65
CA PRO A 74 10.09 0.35 -7.94
C PRO A 74 8.57 0.27 -7.94
N GLY A 75 7.97 0.58 -9.09
CA GLY A 75 6.52 0.46 -9.33
C GLY A 75 5.84 1.78 -9.69
N TYR A 76 4.51 1.72 -9.70
CA TYR A 76 3.62 2.82 -10.08
C TYR A 76 3.07 3.49 -8.82
N TYR A 77 3.26 4.81 -8.75
CA TYR A 77 2.98 5.58 -7.55
C TYR A 77 1.53 6.04 -7.44
N SER A 78 0.84 6.23 -8.57
CA SER A 78 -0.43 6.96 -8.60
C SER A 78 -1.53 6.17 -9.31
N LEU A 79 -2.77 6.28 -8.82
CA LEU A 79 -3.97 5.69 -9.42
C LEU A 79 -5.08 6.73 -9.57
N SER A 80 -5.54 6.98 -10.79
CA SER A 80 -6.78 7.68 -11.09
C SER A 80 -7.93 6.69 -11.24
N LEU A 81 -9.10 7.05 -10.71
CA LEU A 81 -10.28 6.18 -10.70
C LEU A 81 -10.97 6.07 -12.06
N GLY A 82 -10.74 7.03 -12.96
CA GLY A 82 -11.44 7.10 -14.24
C GLY A 82 -12.94 7.41 -14.10
N LYS A 83 -13.58 7.66 -15.24
CA LYS A 83 -14.98 8.14 -15.29
C LYS A 83 -15.98 7.15 -14.70
N GLN A 84 -15.72 5.85 -14.84
CA GLN A 84 -16.60 4.77 -14.39
C GLN A 84 -16.68 4.65 -12.86
N ASN A 85 -15.78 5.29 -12.11
CA ASN A 85 -15.71 5.25 -10.65
C ASN A 85 -15.96 6.64 -10.00
N ARG A 86 -16.54 7.60 -10.72
CA ARG A 86 -16.87 8.92 -10.16
C ARG A 86 -17.85 8.85 -8.99
N LYS A 87 -18.76 7.87 -8.98
CA LYS A 87 -19.65 7.63 -7.84
C LYS A 87 -18.90 7.07 -6.64
N LEU A 88 -17.97 6.13 -6.86
CA LEU A 88 -17.09 5.61 -5.83
C LEU A 88 -16.34 6.73 -5.08
N ALA A 89 -15.80 7.72 -5.78
CA ALA A 89 -15.14 8.87 -5.15
C ALA A 89 -16.05 9.63 -4.16
N LYS A 90 -17.32 9.84 -4.54
CA LYS A 90 -18.34 10.46 -3.66
C LYS A 90 -18.63 9.57 -2.43
N GLN A 91 -18.73 8.26 -2.62
CA GLN A 91 -18.96 7.33 -1.51
C GLN A 91 -17.75 7.25 -0.57
N ILE A 92 -16.52 7.37 -1.08
CA ILE A 92 -15.30 7.44 -0.26
C ILE A 92 -15.34 8.65 0.66
N LYS A 93 -15.77 9.82 0.16
CA LYS A 93 -15.94 11.02 1.01
C LYS A 93 -16.95 10.75 2.14
N LYS A 94 -18.14 10.23 1.82
CA LYS A 94 -19.17 9.92 2.83
C LYS A 94 -18.69 8.91 3.87
N ALA A 95 -17.99 7.86 3.44
CA ALA A 95 -17.41 6.86 4.34
C ALA A 95 -16.31 7.45 5.23
N TYR A 96 -15.45 8.31 4.67
CA TYR A 96 -14.42 9.02 5.43
C TYR A 96 -15.03 9.90 6.52
N GLU A 97 -16.08 10.66 6.19
CA GLU A 97 -16.81 11.47 7.17
C GLU A 97 -17.36 10.60 8.32
N GLU A 98 -17.96 9.45 8.02
CA GLU A 98 -18.44 8.51 9.05
C GLU A 98 -17.32 7.99 9.96
N VAL A 99 -16.18 7.61 9.38
CA VAL A 99 -14.99 7.23 10.15
C VAL A 99 -14.52 8.39 11.02
N ARG A 100 -14.54 9.62 10.51
CA ARG A 100 -14.11 10.80 11.27
C ARG A 100 -15.07 11.17 12.40
N TYR A 101 -16.37 11.00 12.21
CA TYR A 101 -17.34 11.19 13.30
C TYR A 101 -17.18 10.15 14.42
N SER A 102 -16.75 8.93 14.09
CA SER A 102 -16.59 7.83 15.06
C SER A 102 -15.19 7.73 15.68
N MET A 103 -14.15 8.23 15.02
CA MET A 103 -12.78 8.22 15.52
C MET A 103 -12.52 9.32 16.55
N ARG A 104 -11.83 8.96 17.63
CA ARG A 104 -11.75 9.82 18.82
C ARG A 104 -10.94 11.11 18.68
N LEU A 105 -9.99 11.27 17.75
CA LEU A 105 -9.28 12.55 17.51
C LEU A 105 -8.59 12.59 16.13
N LEU A 106 -8.72 13.72 15.40
CA LEU A 106 -7.87 14.04 14.25
C LEU A 106 -6.45 14.35 14.74
N ARG A 107 -5.43 13.71 14.17
CA ARG A 107 -4.02 13.94 14.52
C ARG A 107 -3.36 14.72 13.39
N LEU A 108 -2.84 15.89 13.72
CA LEU A 108 -2.16 16.78 12.79
C LEU A 108 -0.67 16.85 13.14
N LYS A 109 0.18 16.95 12.12
CA LYS A 109 1.59 17.30 12.23
C LYS A 109 1.81 18.61 11.52
N VAL A 110 2.54 19.52 12.17
CA VAL A 110 2.99 20.77 11.55
C VAL A 110 4.15 20.46 10.61
N ARG A 111 4.04 20.91 9.36
CA ARG A 111 5.14 21.01 8.40
C ARG A 111 5.47 22.47 8.16
N GLY A 112 6.76 22.77 7.98
CA GLY A 112 7.29 24.13 7.85
C GLY A 112 7.71 24.74 9.20
N LYS A 113 8.13 26.01 9.16
CA LYS A 113 8.50 26.75 10.37
C LYS A 113 7.25 27.05 11.22
N SER A 114 7.42 26.96 12.53
CA SER A 114 6.40 27.42 13.49
C SER A 114 6.24 28.93 13.35
N PRO A 115 5.01 29.48 13.46
CA PRO A 115 4.78 30.92 13.51
C PRO A 115 5.60 31.62 14.61
N ASN A 116 6.01 30.87 15.64
CA ASN A 116 6.79 31.37 16.78
C ASN A 116 8.31 31.20 16.61
N SER A 117 8.83 30.85 15.42
CA SER A 117 10.29 30.77 15.21
C SER A 117 10.87 32.18 15.14
N ILE A 118 11.67 32.55 16.14
CA ILE A 118 12.27 33.90 16.33
C ILE A 118 13.30 34.27 15.25
N SER A 119 13.66 33.37 14.33
CA SER A 119 14.59 33.67 13.24
C SER A 119 13.89 34.36 12.06
N GLY A 120 13.77 35.68 12.16
CA GLY A 120 13.39 36.55 11.05
C GLY A 120 14.33 36.37 9.86
N LYS A 121 13.89 35.61 8.85
CA LYS A 121 14.33 35.66 7.45
C LYS A 121 13.34 34.83 6.60
N SER A 122 12.70 35.55 5.67
CA SER A 122 11.75 35.19 4.60
C SER A 122 10.49 34.37 4.96
N SER A 123 9.35 34.99 4.68
CA SER A 123 7.98 34.52 4.88
C SER A 123 7.43 33.70 3.70
N GLU A 124 8.10 32.62 3.30
CA GLU A 124 7.61 31.79 2.18
C GLU A 124 7.24 30.36 2.55
N GLU A 125 7.74 29.81 3.65
CA GLU A 125 7.29 28.50 4.15
C GLU A 125 6.03 28.66 5.00
N LYS A 126 4.86 28.65 4.36
CA LYS A 126 3.57 28.60 5.07
C LYS A 126 3.53 27.38 5.99
N THR A 127 3.27 27.60 7.27
CA THR A 127 2.97 26.53 8.23
C THR A 127 1.77 25.73 7.71
N GLU A 128 1.96 24.44 7.44
CA GLU A 128 0.90 23.54 6.97
C GLU A 128 0.59 22.50 8.05
N PHE A 129 -0.68 22.33 8.38
CA PHE A 129 -1.15 21.22 9.20
C PHE A 129 -1.49 20.03 8.31
N VAL A 130 -0.79 18.92 8.51
CA VAL A 130 -0.99 17.68 7.73
C VAL A 130 -1.58 16.60 8.62
N GLU A 131 -2.68 16.01 8.18
CA GLU A 131 -3.30 14.85 8.80
C GLU A 131 -2.37 13.63 8.74
N ILE A 132 -2.06 13.04 9.89
CA ILE A 132 -1.13 11.90 10.01
C ILE A 132 -1.80 10.59 10.41
N ASN A 133 -3.12 10.61 10.65
CA ASN A 133 -3.90 9.43 10.99
C ASN A 133 -5.08 9.23 10.03
N GLY A 134 -4.85 9.48 8.74
CA GLY A 134 -5.78 9.14 7.65
C GLY A 134 -6.17 7.65 7.67
N PRO A 135 -7.42 7.28 7.31
CA PRO A 135 -7.81 5.89 7.17
C PRO A 135 -7.06 5.24 6.00
N ASP A 136 -6.72 3.97 6.14
CA ASP A 136 -6.18 3.19 5.02
C ASP A 136 -7.31 2.87 4.03
N LEU A 137 -7.04 2.97 2.73
CA LEU A 137 -7.97 2.63 1.67
C LEU A 137 -7.31 1.70 0.66
N PHE A 138 -7.99 0.59 0.36
CA PHE A 138 -7.53 -0.42 -0.58
C PHE A 138 -8.52 -0.53 -1.74
N PHE A 139 -8.07 -0.27 -2.96
CA PHE A 139 -8.87 -0.44 -4.17
C PHE A 139 -8.69 -1.84 -4.75
N TYR A 140 -9.80 -2.50 -5.03
CA TYR A 140 -9.88 -3.80 -5.71
C TYR A 140 -10.82 -3.72 -6.91
N ASN A 141 -10.75 -4.71 -7.81
CA ASN A 141 -11.78 -4.91 -8.83
C ASN A 141 -13.15 -5.10 -8.17
N GLU A 142 -14.21 -4.64 -8.85
CA GLU A 142 -15.58 -4.72 -8.34
C GLU A 142 -16.05 -6.14 -8.00
N ASP A 143 -15.46 -7.19 -8.56
CA ASP A 143 -15.81 -8.59 -8.32
C ASP A 143 -14.96 -9.27 -7.22
N TYR A 144 -14.00 -8.57 -6.63
CA TYR A 144 -13.12 -9.13 -5.62
C TYR A 144 -13.87 -9.49 -4.33
N ASP A 145 -13.95 -10.80 -4.03
CA ASP A 145 -14.55 -11.34 -2.82
C ASP A 145 -13.58 -11.25 -1.64
N TRP A 146 -13.49 -10.05 -1.05
CA TRP A 146 -12.58 -9.77 0.06
C TRP A 146 -12.91 -10.52 1.37
N LYS A 147 -14.11 -11.10 1.47
CA LYS A 147 -14.55 -11.90 2.62
C LYS A 147 -13.98 -13.30 2.55
N LYS A 148 -13.93 -13.90 1.35
CA LYS A 148 -13.23 -15.18 1.12
C LYS A 148 -11.72 -14.96 0.95
N MET A 149 -11.35 -14.08 0.04
CA MET A 149 -9.98 -13.69 -0.25
C MET A 149 -9.61 -12.54 0.69
N GLN A 150 -8.92 -12.83 1.80
CA GLN A 150 -8.50 -11.80 2.76
C GLN A 150 -7.84 -10.60 2.05
N PHE A 151 -8.14 -9.40 2.52
CA PHE A 151 -7.61 -8.17 1.94
C PHE A 151 -6.17 -7.88 2.41
N ALA A 152 -5.53 -6.93 1.73
CA ALA A 152 -4.14 -6.51 1.92
C ALA A 152 -3.11 -7.61 1.60
N ILE A 153 -3.46 -8.52 0.69
CA ILE A 153 -2.54 -9.49 0.06
C ILE A 153 -2.44 -9.15 -1.43
N LYS A 154 -1.22 -9.10 -1.96
CA LYS A 154 -0.99 -8.65 -3.35
C LYS A 154 -1.31 -9.72 -4.40
N TYR A 155 -1.22 -11.01 -4.07
CA TYR A 155 -1.46 -12.14 -4.99
C TYR A 155 -0.70 -12.03 -6.33
N ASN A 156 0.50 -11.44 -6.31
CA ASN A 156 1.31 -11.26 -7.50
C ASN A 156 2.44 -12.28 -7.49
N GLU A 157 2.49 -13.20 -8.46
CA GLU A 157 3.61 -14.14 -8.66
C GLU A 157 4.68 -13.61 -9.61
N HIS A 158 4.31 -12.69 -10.49
CA HIS A 158 5.19 -12.09 -11.50
C HIS A 158 5.95 -10.87 -10.99
N TRP A 159 5.88 -10.59 -9.69
CA TRP A 159 6.54 -9.45 -9.04
C TRP A 159 8.03 -9.34 -9.41
N HIS A 160 8.73 -10.47 -9.52
CA HIS A 160 10.16 -10.50 -9.86
C HIS A 160 10.43 -9.97 -11.28
N GLN A 161 9.57 -10.33 -12.25
CA GLN A 161 9.67 -9.86 -13.63
C GLN A 161 9.40 -8.36 -13.72
N GLU A 162 8.44 -7.85 -12.93
CA GLU A 162 8.18 -6.42 -12.85
C GLU A 162 9.37 -5.68 -12.22
N LEU A 163 9.93 -6.18 -11.12
CA LEU A 163 11.11 -5.57 -10.48
C LEU A 163 12.32 -5.50 -11.41
N MET A 164 12.54 -6.51 -12.25
CA MET A 164 13.60 -6.49 -13.26
C MET A 164 13.48 -5.29 -14.22
N LYS A 165 12.26 -4.94 -14.64
CA LYS A 165 12.01 -3.77 -15.53
C LYS A 165 12.45 -2.46 -14.87
N PHE A 166 12.30 -2.35 -13.55
CA PHE A 166 12.74 -1.21 -12.75
C PHE A 166 14.23 -1.26 -12.36
N GLY A 167 15.00 -2.26 -12.80
CA GLY A 167 16.42 -2.39 -12.50
C GLY A 167 16.74 -3.14 -11.20
N TYR A 168 15.81 -3.93 -10.67
CA TYR A 168 15.99 -4.72 -9.44
C TYR A 168 15.94 -6.23 -9.74
N PRO A 169 16.96 -6.81 -10.40
CA PRO A 169 16.96 -8.24 -10.75
C PRO A 169 16.99 -9.18 -9.54
N ASN A 170 17.57 -8.71 -8.43
CA ASN A 170 17.58 -9.41 -7.14
C ASN A 170 16.67 -8.72 -6.12
N GLY A 171 15.64 -8.00 -6.59
CA GLY A 171 14.69 -7.36 -5.70
C GLY A 171 13.89 -8.40 -4.92
N ASP A 172 13.43 -8.04 -3.72
CA ASP A 172 12.63 -8.95 -2.90
C ASP A 172 11.14 -8.72 -3.08
N TYR A 173 10.38 -9.81 -2.93
CA TYR A 173 8.94 -9.68 -2.77
C TYR A 173 8.66 -8.86 -1.51
N ALA A 174 7.94 -7.76 -1.68
CA ALA A 174 7.52 -6.90 -0.61
C ALA A 174 6.04 -7.18 -0.30
N PRO A 175 5.68 -8.18 0.53
CA PRO A 175 4.30 -8.41 0.93
C PRO A 175 3.80 -7.28 1.84
N PHE A 176 2.52 -6.94 1.70
CA PHE A 176 1.90 -5.91 2.54
C PHE A 176 1.69 -6.45 3.96
N VAL A 177 1.11 -7.65 4.09
CA VAL A 177 1.07 -8.42 5.34
C VAL A 177 2.22 -9.44 5.35
N LYS A 178 3.19 -9.26 6.26
CA LYS A 178 4.43 -10.07 6.33
C LYS A 178 4.32 -11.33 7.21
N THR A 179 3.14 -11.91 7.41
CA THR A 179 3.02 -13.16 8.19
C THR A 179 3.20 -14.39 7.29
N PRO A 180 3.72 -15.52 7.80
CA PRO A 180 3.89 -16.72 7.01
C PRO A 180 2.60 -17.17 6.31
N GLU A 181 1.47 -17.09 7.00
CA GLU A 181 0.16 -17.49 6.46
C GLU A 181 -0.25 -16.60 5.27
N ALA A 182 -0.02 -15.29 5.37
CA ALA A 182 -0.32 -14.35 4.30
C ALA A 182 0.56 -14.57 3.08
N ILE A 183 1.84 -14.93 3.28
CA ILE A 183 2.78 -15.24 2.20
C ILE A 183 2.35 -16.52 1.49
N ILE A 184 2.09 -17.59 2.24
CA ILE A 184 1.62 -18.87 1.68
C ILE A 184 0.32 -18.68 0.90
N GLN A 185 -0.62 -17.91 1.45
CA GLN A 185 -1.88 -17.60 0.77
C GLN A 185 -1.67 -16.76 -0.49
N SER A 186 -0.77 -15.78 -0.43
CA SER A 186 -0.41 -14.96 -1.60
C SER A 186 0.08 -15.82 -2.75
N TRP A 187 0.93 -16.81 -2.47
CA TRP A 187 1.43 -17.75 -3.49
C TRP A 187 0.36 -18.73 -3.92
N ARG A 188 -0.43 -19.28 -2.99
CA ARG A 188 -1.46 -20.28 -3.31
C ARG A 188 -2.54 -19.78 -4.27
N PHE A 189 -2.91 -18.50 -4.18
CA PHE A 189 -4.05 -17.93 -4.92
C PHE A 189 -3.64 -16.86 -5.94
N SER A 190 -2.35 -16.68 -6.18
CA SER A 190 -1.76 -15.74 -7.15
C SER A 190 -2.33 -15.84 -8.57
N THR A 191 -2.62 -17.06 -9.02
CA THR A 191 -3.15 -17.36 -10.36
C THR A 191 -4.69 -17.35 -10.41
N VAL A 192 -5.34 -17.34 -9.25
CA VAL A 192 -6.80 -17.39 -9.11
C VAL A 192 -7.38 -16.00 -8.87
N VAL A 193 -6.70 -15.17 -8.09
CA VAL A 193 -7.11 -13.78 -7.83
C VAL A 193 -6.64 -12.91 -8.98
N PRO A 194 -7.55 -12.27 -9.75
CA PRO A 194 -7.15 -11.42 -10.85
C PRO A 194 -6.43 -10.16 -10.32
N PRO A 195 -5.45 -9.64 -11.09
CA PRO A 195 -4.79 -8.39 -10.75
C PRO A 195 -5.76 -7.22 -10.85
N LEU A 196 -5.43 -6.12 -10.18
CA LEU A 196 -6.21 -4.89 -10.30
C LEU A 196 -6.26 -4.43 -11.77
N SER A 197 -7.46 -4.19 -12.29
CA SER A 197 -7.68 -3.86 -13.69
C SER A 197 -7.36 -2.39 -13.97
N VAL A 198 -6.12 -2.14 -14.35
CA VAL A 198 -5.58 -0.81 -14.64
C VAL A 198 -5.00 -0.70 -16.05
N GLN A 199 -5.03 0.53 -16.57
CA GLN A 199 -4.25 0.97 -17.71
C GLN A 199 -2.98 1.62 -17.17
N LEU A 200 -1.84 1.07 -17.59
CA LEU A 200 -0.55 1.67 -17.30
C LEU A 200 -0.35 2.91 -18.18
N PRO A 201 0.28 3.97 -17.66
CA PRO A 201 0.64 5.14 -18.46
C PRO A 201 1.64 4.76 -19.56
N ASP A 202 1.51 5.39 -20.73
CA ASP A 202 2.45 5.23 -21.84
C ASP A 202 3.68 6.13 -21.62
N VAL A 203 4.50 5.75 -20.64
CA VAL A 203 5.75 6.43 -20.31
C VAL A 203 6.87 5.40 -20.13
N PRO A 204 8.10 5.71 -20.55
CA PRO A 204 9.22 4.80 -20.38
C PRO A 204 9.53 4.59 -18.89
N ILE A 205 9.77 3.34 -18.49
CA ILE A 205 10.25 3.02 -17.15
C ILE A 205 11.72 3.44 -17.04
N ILE A 206 12.01 4.38 -16.14
CA ILE A 206 13.37 4.75 -15.79
C ILE A 206 13.82 3.85 -14.63
N LYS A 207 14.95 3.15 -14.81
CA LYS A 207 15.50 2.28 -13.76
C LYS A 207 15.72 3.04 -12.46
N HIS A 208 15.46 2.36 -11.34
CA HIS A 208 15.59 2.90 -9.99
C HIS A 208 14.72 4.13 -9.71
N ARG A 209 13.64 4.30 -10.48
CA ARG A 209 12.64 5.34 -10.28
C ARG A 209 11.23 4.79 -10.33
N ALA A 210 10.38 5.28 -9.45
CA ALA A 210 8.94 5.06 -9.55
C ALA A 210 8.37 5.78 -10.79
N VAL A 211 7.30 5.23 -11.34
CA VAL A 211 6.46 5.93 -12.32
C VAL A 211 5.47 6.79 -11.56
N ASP A 212 5.56 8.11 -11.76
CA ASP A 212 4.69 9.12 -11.14
C ASP A 212 3.40 9.36 -11.93
N ALA A 213 3.45 9.19 -13.25
CA ALA A 213 2.30 9.22 -14.14
C ALA A 213 1.21 8.26 -13.65
N PRO A 214 -0.06 8.70 -13.55
CA PRO A 214 -1.10 7.91 -12.94
C PRO A 214 -1.51 6.74 -13.82
N MET A 215 -1.64 5.58 -13.20
CA MET A 215 -2.43 4.50 -13.77
C MET A 215 -3.90 4.92 -13.77
N ILE A 216 -4.68 4.40 -14.71
CA ILE A 216 -6.12 4.68 -14.80
C ILE A 216 -6.86 3.36 -14.61
N ALA A 217 -7.83 3.30 -13.69
CA ALA A 217 -8.68 2.10 -13.60
C ALA A 217 -9.39 1.85 -14.94
N LYS A 218 -9.42 0.60 -15.42
CA LYS A 218 -10.18 0.22 -16.62
C LYS A 218 -11.60 -0.22 -16.31
N GLY A 219 -11.78 -0.88 -15.16
CA GLY A 219 -13.06 -1.39 -14.69
C GLY A 219 -13.66 -0.56 -13.56
N ARG A 220 -14.86 -0.97 -13.14
CA ARG A 220 -15.43 -0.52 -11.88
C ARG A 220 -14.64 -1.14 -10.73
N LEU A 221 -14.46 -0.36 -9.68
CA LEU A 221 -13.70 -0.72 -8.50
C LEU A 221 -14.62 -0.75 -7.28
N ARG A 222 -14.18 -1.49 -6.26
CA ARG A 222 -14.64 -1.35 -4.88
C ARG A 222 -13.46 -0.92 -4.02
N ALA A 223 -13.74 -0.29 -2.89
CA ALA A 223 -12.71 0.09 -1.93
C ALA A 223 -13.02 -0.47 -0.54
N ILE A 224 -11.98 -0.90 0.17
CA ILE A 224 -12.06 -1.33 1.57
C ILE A 224 -11.33 -0.28 2.41
N MET A 225 -12.05 0.38 3.30
CA MET A 225 -11.52 1.41 4.20
C MET A 225 -11.34 0.86 5.60
N LEU A 226 -10.15 1.07 6.16
CA LEU A 226 -9.84 0.74 7.55
C LEU A 226 -9.72 2.05 8.35
N PRO A 227 -10.46 2.20 9.47
CA PRO A 227 -10.37 3.39 10.32
C PRO A 227 -8.97 3.67 10.87
N ASP A 228 -8.10 2.66 10.94
CA ASP A 228 -6.73 2.80 11.43
C ASP A 228 -5.73 2.07 10.52
N ASN A 229 -4.44 2.35 10.72
CA ASN A 229 -3.35 1.80 9.92
C ASN A 229 -2.82 0.45 10.41
N LYS A 230 -3.54 -0.24 11.30
CA LYS A 230 -3.13 -1.53 11.88
C LYS A 230 -3.67 -2.70 11.05
N TYR A 231 -3.52 -2.64 9.74
CA TYR A 231 -4.01 -3.64 8.75
C TYR A 231 -3.74 -5.11 9.15
N LYS A 232 -2.62 -5.41 9.83
CA LYS A 232 -2.31 -6.76 10.36
C LYS A 232 -3.40 -7.33 11.28
N ARG A 233 -4.06 -6.47 12.07
CA ARG A 233 -5.15 -6.90 12.97
C ARG A 233 -6.38 -7.32 12.18
N TYR A 234 -6.64 -6.63 11.08
CA TYR A 234 -7.78 -6.89 10.23
C TYR A 234 -7.59 -8.14 9.36
N TYR A 235 -6.36 -8.38 8.89
CA TYR A 235 -5.99 -9.65 8.26
C TYR A 235 -6.35 -10.84 9.16
N LYS A 236 -6.01 -10.76 10.45
CA LYS A 236 -6.35 -11.78 11.46
C LYS A 236 -7.81 -11.74 11.94
N ARG A 237 -8.63 -10.81 11.44
CA ARG A 237 -10.05 -10.63 11.81
C ARG A 237 -10.29 -10.66 13.33
N LYS A 238 -9.44 -9.95 14.10
CA LYS A 238 -9.65 -9.85 15.55
C LYS A 238 -11.04 -9.24 15.84
N ASN A 239 -11.73 -9.75 16.86
CA ASN A 239 -13.07 -9.28 17.22
C ASN A 239 -13.13 -7.76 17.43
N TYR A 240 -14.29 -7.17 17.12
CA TYR A 240 -14.61 -5.75 17.28
C TYR A 240 -13.80 -4.79 16.40
N LEU A 241 -13.12 -5.31 15.38
CA LEU A 241 -12.59 -4.46 14.31
C LEU A 241 -13.72 -4.04 13.38
N HIS A 242 -13.70 -2.79 12.95
CA HIS A 242 -14.69 -2.23 12.02
C HIS A 242 -14.02 -1.85 10.72
N LEU A 243 -14.61 -2.20 9.59
CA LEU A 243 -14.19 -1.71 8.29
C LEU A 243 -15.40 -1.25 7.47
N ILE A 244 -15.15 -0.49 6.42
CA ILE A 244 -16.18 -0.03 5.50
C ILE A 244 -15.86 -0.54 4.09
N GLU A 245 -16.79 -1.26 3.49
CA GLU A 245 -16.79 -1.57 2.06
C GLU A 245 -17.48 -0.44 1.32
N ILE A 246 -16.86 0.06 0.27
CA ILE A 246 -17.33 1.21 -0.49
C ILE A 246 -17.43 0.80 -1.96
N THR A 247 -18.58 1.04 -2.55
CA THR A 247 -18.92 0.70 -3.93
C THR A 247 -19.38 1.96 -4.67
N ASN A 248 -19.71 1.84 -5.95
CA ASN A 248 -20.31 2.95 -6.69
C ASN A 248 -21.77 3.20 -6.28
N GLU A 249 -22.41 2.25 -5.60
CA GLU A 249 -23.82 2.27 -5.19
C GLU A 249 -24.02 2.85 -3.78
N GLY A 250 -22.98 2.79 -2.96
CA GLY A 250 -23.06 3.14 -1.55
C GLY A 250 -21.90 2.54 -0.77
N TYR A 251 -22.04 2.53 0.55
CA TYR A 251 -21.07 1.89 1.44
C TYR A 251 -21.75 1.09 2.54
N PHE A 252 -21.02 0.10 3.04
CA PHE A 252 -21.49 -0.91 3.98
C PHE A 252 -20.49 -1.03 5.11
N THR A 253 -20.97 -1.00 6.34
CA THR A 253 -20.11 -1.16 7.51
C THR A 253 -20.11 -2.62 7.95
N TYR A 254 -18.94 -3.10 8.32
CA TYR A 254 -18.72 -4.45 8.81
C TYR A 254 -18.00 -4.42 10.14
N HIS A 255 -18.25 -5.43 10.96
CA HIS A 255 -17.47 -5.72 12.15
C HIS A 255 -16.98 -7.17 12.13
N ALA A 256 -15.81 -7.40 12.71
CA ALA A 256 -15.28 -8.74 12.91
C ALA A 256 -15.93 -9.38 14.14
N SER A 257 -16.53 -10.56 13.94
CA SER A 257 -17.09 -11.41 15.01
C SER A 257 -16.86 -12.87 14.66
N GLU A 258 -16.40 -13.67 15.62
CA GLU A 258 -16.20 -15.11 15.47
C GLU A 258 -15.31 -15.50 14.26
N GLY A 259 -14.34 -14.65 13.91
CA GLY A 259 -13.44 -14.88 12.76
C GLY A 259 -14.03 -14.54 11.38
N GLU A 260 -15.22 -13.94 11.34
CA GLU A 260 -15.93 -13.54 10.12
C GLU A 260 -16.25 -12.05 10.11
N TRP A 261 -16.51 -11.51 8.91
CA TRP A 261 -16.99 -10.15 8.72
C TRP A 261 -18.50 -10.13 8.65
N ARG A 262 -19.15 -9.58 9.69
CA ARG A 262 -20.60 -9.43 9.75
C ARG A 262 -20.99 -8.00 9.43
N GLN A 263 -21.98 -7.85 8.56
CA GLN A 263 -22.48 -6.55 8.17
C GLN A 263 -23.28 -5.92 9.32
N SER A 264 -22.98 -4.67 9.66
CA SER A 264 -23.65 -3.92 10.74
C SER A 264 -24.50 -2.76 10.25
N GLY A 265 -24.38 -2.36 8.98
CA GLY A 265 -25.15 -1.23 8.43
C GLY A 265 -25.05 -1.13 6.91
N VAL A 266 -26.04 -0.45 6.33
CA VAL A 266 -26.15 -0.16 4.89
C VAL A 266 -26.46 1.32 4.72
N LYS A 267 -25.70 2.00 3.85
CA LYS A 267 -26.07 3.32 3.33
C LYS A 267 -25.96 3.31 1.82
N LEU A 268 -27.12 3.27 1.16
CA LEU A 268 -27.24 3.36 -0.29
C LEU A 268 -27.40 4.81 -0.71
N ASP A 269 -26.93 5.16 -1.91
CA ASP A 269 -27.30 6.43 -2.53
C ASP A 269 -28.78 6.36 -2.90
N ASN A 270 -29.63 7.07 -2.15
CA ASN A 270 -31.00 7.35 -2.59
C ASN A 270 -30.90 8.23 -3.84
N LYS A 271 -31.46 7.74 -4.96
CA LYS A 271 -31.54 8.47 -6.23
C LYS A 271 -32.38 9.73 -6.10
#